data_AF-A0ABD5SW19-F1
#
_entry.id   AF-A0ABD5SW19-F1
#
_cell.length_a   1.000
_cell.length_b   1.000
_cell.length_c   1.000
_cell.angle_alpha   90.00
_cell.angle_beta   90.00
_cell.angle_gamma   90.00
#
_symmetry.space_group_name_H-M   'P 1'
#
loop_
_entity.id
_entity.type
_entity.pdbx_description
1 polymer ?
#
loop_
_entity_poly.entity_id
_entity_poly.type
_entity_poly.pdbx_seq_one_letter_code
_entity_poly.pdbx_strand_id
1 'polypeptide(L)' 'ESARKPADLDPEIREAAEVVLDGGETDGTESTVVDVSSETIHRRGAQAAEIDAWLEES' A
#
# COMPACT_ATOMS: atom_id res chain seq x y z
N GLU A 1 6.15 -9.59 0.61
CA GLU A 1 6.75 -8.29 1.00
C GLU A 1 6.54 -7.32 -0.16
N SER A 2 6.28 -6.06 0.12
CA SER A 2 6.13 -5.03 -0.92
C SER A 2 7.50 -4.61 -1.44
N ALA A 3 7.66 -4.52 -2.76
CA ALA A 3 8.85 -3.91 -3.36
C ALA A 3 9.00 -2.46 -2.89
N ARG A 4 10.21 -2.07 -2.47
CA ARG A 4 10.47 -0.74 -1.90
C ARG A 4 11.36 0.13 -2.77
N LYS A 5 12.09 -0.49 -3.69
CA LYS A 5 12.85 0.14 -4.76
C LYS A 5 12.47 -0.51 -6.09
N PRO A 6 12.72 0.16 -7.22
CA PRO A 6 12.56 -0.47 -8.52
C PRO A 6 13.34 -1.78 -8.65
N ALA A 7 14.49 -1.93 -7.99
CA ALA A 7 15.35 -3.12 -8.06
C ALA A 7 14.76 -4.36 -7.36
N ASP A 8 13.76 -4.17 -6.49
CA ASP A 8 13.08 -5.26 -5.78
C ASP A 8 11.95 -5.87 -6.63
N LEU A 9 11.58 -5.20 -7.74
CA LEU A 9 10.62 -5.74 -8.70
C LEU A 9 11.25 -6.88 -9.50
N ASP A 10 10.41 -7.84 -9.89
CA ASP A 10 10.81 -8.91 -10.79
C ASP A 10 11.42 -8.31 -12.08
N PRO A 11 12.57 -8.83 -12.56
CA PRO A 11 13.19 -8.37 -13.80
C PRO A 11 12.23 -8.32 -14.98
N GLU A 12 11.30 -9.27 -15.11
CA GLU A 12 10.31 -9.29 -16.21
C GLU A 12 9.43 -8.02 -16.21
N ILE A 13 9.04 -7.55 -15.02
CA ILE A 13 8.24 -6.33 -14.85
C ILE A 13 9.07 -5.09 -15.19
N ARG A 14 10.34 -5.05 -14.73
CA ARG A 14 11.25 -3.92 -14.99
C ARG A 14 11.59 -3.78 -16.47
N GLU A 15 11.79 -4.89 -17.16
CA GLU A 15 12.13 -4.92 -18.59
C GLU A 15 10.93 -4.59 -19.48
N ALA A 16 9.71 -4.92 -19.04
CA ALA A 16 8.49 -4.57 -19.75
C ALA A 16 8.09 -3.09 -19.60
N ALA A 17 8.61 -2.38 -18.60
CA ALA A 17 8.30 -0.98 -18.36
C ALA A 17 9.01 -0.06 -19.37
N GLU A 18 8.26 0.80 -20.05
CA GLU A 18 8.84 1.82 -20.97
C GLU A 18 9.64 2.88 -20.21
N VAL A 19 9.19 3.26 -19.01
CA VAL A 19 9.82 4.28 -18.17
C VAL A 19 9.76 3.85 -16.71
N VAL A 20 10.86 4.08 -15.98
CA VAL A 20 10.94 3.91 -14.53
C VAL A 20 11.21 5.26 -13.87
N LEU A 21 10.34 5.68 -12.96
CA LEU A 21 10.54 6.86 -12.12
C LEU A 21 11.11 6.40 -10.78
N ASP A 22 12.42 6.57 -10.58
CA ASP A 22 13.08 6.22 -9.32
C ASP A 22 13.04 7.41 -8.35
N GLY A 23 12.16 7.31 -7.34
CA GLY A 23 12.02 8.27 -6.25
C GLY A 23 12.75 7.88 -4.97
N GLY A 24 13.56 6.82 -4.97
CA GLY A 24 14.19 6.26 -3.77
C GLY A 24 13.39 5.14 -3.10
N GLU A 25 13.75 4.83 -1.85
CA GLU A 25 13.12 3.75 -1.06
C GLU A 25 11.81 4.22 -0.42
N THR A 26 10.76 3.40 -0.50
CA THR A 26 9.50 3.65 0.24
C THR A 26 9.56 3.10 1.66
N ASP A 27 8.74 3.65 2.56
CA ASP A 27 8.68 3.23 3.97
C ASP A 27 8.24 1.75 4.16
N GLY A 28 7.65 1.14 3.12
CA GLY A 28 7.40 -0.30 3.05
C GLY A 28 6.13 -0.81 3.73
N THR A 29 5.30 0.07 4.29
CA THR A 29 4.02 -0.33 4.87
C THR A 29 2.89 -0.16 3.84
N GLU A 30 2.10 -1.21 3.64
CA GLU A 30 0.97 -1.18 2.73
C GLU A 30 -0.16 -0.26 3.23
N SER A 31 -1.03 0.15 2.32
CA SER A 31 -2.23 0.91 2.66
C SER A 31 -3.28 0.05 3.36
N THR A 32 -4.06 0.68 4.24
CA THR A 32 -5.28 0.07 4.80
C THR A 32 -6.35 0.01 3.70
N VAL A 33 -7.05 -1.12 3.60
CA VAL A 33 -8.22 -1.28 2.71
C VAL A 33 -9.45 -1.46 3.57
N VAL A 34 -10.42 -0.57 3.39
CA VAL A 34 -11.67 -0.49 4.16
C VAL A 34 -12.85 -0.43 3.20
N ASP A 35 -13.90 -1.18 3.51
CA ASP A 35 -15.24 -0.97 2.97
C ASP A 35 -16.03 -0.13 3.98
N VAL A 36 -16.26 1.13 3.63
CA VAL A 36 -16.98 2.08 4.48
C VAL A 36 -18.47 1.75 4.55
N SER A 37 -19.04 1.12 3.52
CA SER A 37 -20.48 0.80 3.50
C SER A 37 -20.87 -0.29 4.49
N SER A 38 -19.91 -1.16 4.82
CA SER A 38 -20.06 -2.24 5.79
C SER A 38 -19.17 -2.06 7.03
N GLU A 39 -18.55 -0.89 7.17
CA GLU A 39 -17.65 -0.54 8.29
C GLU A 39 -16.57 -1.59 8.54
N THR A 40 -16.06 -2.22 7.46
CA THR A 40 -15.17 -3.38 7.55
C THR A 40 -13.78 -3.06 7.00
N ILE A 41 -12.74 -3.22 7.83
CA ILE A 41 -11.35 -3.22 7.36
C ILE A 41 -10.99 -4.59 6.77
N HIS A 42 -10.85 -4.67 5.45
CA HIS A 42 -10.43 -5.88 4.74
C HIS A 42 -8.94 -6.17 4.88
N ARG A 43 -8.11 -5.14 4.94
CA ARG A 43 -6.66 -5.28 5.15
C ARG A 43 -6.16 -4.14 6.01
N ARG A 44 -5.47 -4.50 7.09
CA ARG A 44 -4.83 -3.55 7.98
C ARG A 44 -3.49 -3.13 7.39
N GLY A 45 -3.31 -1.83 7.21
CA GLY A 45 -2.08 -1.22 6.74
C GLY A 45 -1.64 -0.07 7.65
N ALA A 46 -0.89 0.87 7.11
CA ALA A 46 -0.22 1.94 7.85
C ALA A 46 -1.14 2.78 8.75
N GLN A 47 -2.42 2.92 8.40
CA GLN A 47 -3.37 3.80 9.08
C GLN A 47 -4.56 3.02 9.68
N ALA A 48 -4.38 1.73 9.98
CA ALA A 48 -5.50 0.89 10.38
C ALA A 48 -6.13 1.29 11.72
N ALA A 49 -5.34 1.82 12.65
CA ALA A 49 -5.85 2.23 13.96
C ALA A 49 -6.65 3.53 13.86
N GLU A 50 -6.16 4.49 13.08
CA GLU A 50 -6.82 5.76 12.81
C GLU A 50 -8.14 5.57 12.07
N ILE A 51 -8.19 4.61 11.13
CA ILE A 51 -9.41 4.28 10.40
C ILE A 51 -10.41 3.57 11.31
N ASP A 52 -9.98 2.62 12.16
CA ASP A 52 -10.89 2.00 13.15
C ASP A 52 -11.54 3.07 14.04
N ALA A 53 -10.74 3.99 14.59
CA ALA A 53 -11.26 5.08 15.42
C ALA A 53 -12.25 5.98 14.66
N TRP A 54 -11.95 6.31 13.40
CA TRP A 54 -12.86 7.10 12.57
C TRP A 54 -14.20 6.40 12.29
N LEU A 55 -14.17 5.08 12.08
CA LEU A 55 -15.40 4.28 11.89
C LEU A 55 -16.25 4.24 13.17
N GLU A 56 -15.62 4.18 14.35
CA GLU A 56 -16.34 4.21 15.64
C GLU A 56 -17.03 5.57 15.92
N GLU A 57 -16.56 6.65 15.30
CA GLU A 57 -17.10 8.01 15.45
C GLU A 57 -18.12 8.40 14.39
N SER A 58 -18.33 7.58 13.35
CA SER A 58 -19.19 7.86 12.20
C SER A 58 -20.65 7.44 12.40
#